data_AF-X1LZM1-F1
#
_entry.id   AF-X1LZM1-F1
#
_cell.length_a   1.000
_cell.length_b   1.000
_cell.length_c   1.000
_cell.angle_alpha   90.00
_cell.angle_beta   90.00
_cell.angle_gamma   90.00
#
_symmetry.space_group_name_H-M   'P 1'
#
loop_
_entity.id
_entity.type
_entity.pdbx_description
1 polymer ?
#
loop_
_entity_poly.entity_id
_entity_poly.type
_entity_poly.pdbx_seq_one_letter_code
_entity_poly.pdbx_strand_id
1 'polypeptide(L)' 'MATQVPNYTVTVNAFEAGLLMGMIEGAEERVKPSLSRVRSQLIAMKRDLEKAEGVVKKLLPNGRLEITDEDGNRIIRLP' A
#
# COMPACT_ATOMS: atom_id res chain seq x y z
N MET A 1 28.92 -14.14 -13.74
CA MET A 1 27.90 -15.00 -13.11
C MET A 1 27.00 -14.12 -12.28
N ALA A 2 25.69 -14.07 -12.53
CA ALA A 2 24.78 -13.28 -11.71
C ALA A 2 24.55 -14.00 -10.37
N THR A 3 24.98 -13.41 -9.27
CA THR A 3 24.76 -13.95 -7.93
C THR A 3 23.26 -13.94 -7.64
N GLN A 4 22.63 -15.12 -7.53
CA GLN A 4 21.22 -15.19 -7.11
C GLN A 4 21.10 -14.69 -5.67
N VAL A 5 20.39 -13.58 -5.49
CA VAL A 5 20.06 -13.09 -4.15
C VAL A 5 18.92 -13.96 -3.60
N PRO A 6 19.05 -14.54 -2.40
CA PRO A 6 17.99 -15.35 -1.81
C PRO A 6 16.72 -14.53 -1.61
N ASN A 7 15.56 -15.13 -1.93
CA ASN A 7 14.26 -14.54 -1.63
C ASN A 7 13.81 -14.99 -0.23
N TYR A 8 13.21 -14.07 0.52
CA TYR A 8 12.66 -14.34 1.85
C TYR A 8 11.18 -13.96 1.89
N THR A 9 10.41 -14.61 2.77
CA THR A 9 9.01 -14.30 3.04
C THR A 9 8.87 -13.94 4.51
N VAL A 10 8.09 -12.89 4.79
CA VAL A 10 7.75 -12.45 6.14
C VAL A 10 6.22 -12.39 6.25
N THR A 11 5.68 -12.98 7.30
CA THR A 11 4.26 -12.87 7.64
C THR A 11 4.05 -11.64 8.50
N VAL A 12 3.06 -10.82 8.12
CA VAL A 12 2.67 -9.62 8.86
C VAL A 12 1.15 -9.56 8.97
N ASN A 13 0.63 -9.00 10.06
CA ASN A 13 -0.77 -8.60 10.14
C ASN A 13 -1.00 -7.23 9.47
N ALA A 14 -2.26 -6.80 9.35
CA ALA A 14 -2.62 -5.55 8.68
C ALA A 14 -1.97 -4.30 9.33
N PHE A 15 -1.84 -4.30 10.65
CA PHE A 15 -1.20 -3.21 11.39
C PHE A 15 0.30 -3.15 11.12
N GLU A 16 1.00 -4.28 11.20
CA GLU A 16 2.43 -4.40 10.90
C GLU A 16 2.75 -4.02 9.45
N ALA A 17 1.92 -4.46 8.50
CA ALA A 17 2.02 -4.05 7.10
C ALA A 17 1.85 -2.53 6.92
N GLY A 18 0.91 -1.92 7.64
CA GLY A 18 0.70 -0.48 7.66
C GLY A 18 1.89 0.30 8.22
N LEU A 19 2.45 -0.17 9.34
CA LEU A 19 3.67 0.41 9.93
C LEU A 19 4.85 0.32 8.98
N LEU A 20 5.08 -0.85 8.39
CA LEU A 20 6.18 -1.07 7.45
C LEU A 20 6.04 -0.15 6.22
N MET A 21 4.82 0.00 5.69
CA MET A 21 4.54 0.92 4.60
C MET A 21 4.86 2.37 5.00
N GLY A 22 4.44 2.81 6.19
CA GLY A 22 4.75 4.15 6.70
C GLY A 22 6.24 4.41 6.87
N MET A 23 6.98 3.42 7.38
CA MET A 23 8.45 3.50 7.50
C MET A 23 9.14 3.60 6.14
N ILE A 24 8.66 2.86 5.12
CA ILE A 24 9.20 2.94 3.76
C ILE A 24 8.93 4.32 3.14
N GLU A 25 7.73 4.87 3.31
CA GLU A 25 7.38 6.21 2.79
C GLU A 25 8.16 7.33 3.48
N GLY A 26 8.43 7.17 4.78
CA GLY A 26 9.25 8.09 5.58
C GLY A 26 10.76 7.88 5.48
N ALA A 27 11.22 6.83 4.77
CA ALA A 27 12.64 6.58 4.59
C ALA A 27 13.30 7.65 3.72
N GLU A 28 14.62 7.80 3.84
CA GLU A 28 15.39 8.69 2.98
C GLU A 28 15.23 8.32 1.49
N GLU A 29 15.13 9.31 0.61
CA GLU A 29 14.90 9.12 -0.83
C GLU A 29 15.92 8.18 -1.49
N ARG A 30 17.17 8.18 -1.01
CA ARG A 30 18.22 7.28 -1.53
C ARG A 30 17.96 5.79 -1.23
N VAL A 31 17.15 5.47 -0.22
CA VAL A 31 16.86 4.11 0.23
C VAL A 31 15.60 3.55 -0.41
N LYS A 32 14.63 4.42 -0.76
CA LYS A 32 13.34 4.02 -1.34
C LYS A 32 13.46 3.10 -2.57
N PRO A 33 14.39 3.31 -3.53
CA PRO A 33 14.56 2.40 -4.66
C PRO A 33 14.88 0.96 -4.26
N SER A 34 15.71 0.77 -3.23
CA SER A 34 16.09 -0.55 -2.71
C SER A 34 14.93 -1.28 -2.04
N LEU A 35 13.92 -0.55 -1.56
CA LEU A 35 12.72 -1.08 -0.91
C LEU A 35 11.52 -1.19 -1.85
N SER A 36 11.67 -0.83 -3.13
CA SER A 36 10.60 -0.78 -4.14
C SER A 36 9.82 -2.10 -4.24
N ARG A 37 10.50 -3.25 -4.20
CA ARG A 37 9.86 -4.57 -4.27
C ARG A 37 9.01 -4.89 -3.04
N VAL A 38 9.46 -4.48 -1.85
CA VAL A 38 8.69 -4.65 -0.60
C VAL A 38 7.49 -3.72 -0.61
N ARG A 39 7.70 -2.46 -1.00
CA ARG A 39 6.65 -1.46 -1.17
C ARG A 39 5.54 -1.92 -2.12
N SER A 40 5.89 -2.47 -3.29
CA SER A 40 4.90 -3.00 -4.25
C SER A 40 4.08 -4.15 -3.68
N GLN A 41 4.69 -5.05 -2.88
CA GLN A 41 3.96 -6.13 -2.21
C GLN A 41 2.97 -5.59 -1.18
N LEU A 42 3.38 -4.61 -0.37
CA LEU A 42 2.48 -3.98 0.61
C LEU A 42 1.31 -3.25 -0.06
N ILE A 43 1.54 -2.58 -1.20
CA ILE A 43 0.48 -1.96 -1.99
C ILE A 43 -0.49 -3.01 -2.54
N ALA A 44 0.01 -4.14 -3.04
CA ALA A 44 -0.82 -5.23 -3.53
C ALA A 44 -1.71 -5.81 -2.41
N MET A 45 -1.10 -6.16 -1.26
CA MET A 45 -1.82 -6.64 -0.09
C MET A 45 -2.92 -5.67 0.37
N LYS A 46 -2.61 -4.36 0.39
CA LYS A 46 -3.58 -3.33 0.73
C LYS A 46 -4.77 -3.30 -0.25
N ARG A 47 -4.53 -3.42 -1.55
CA ARG A 47 -5.60 -3.44 -2.56
C ARG A 47 -6.48 -4.67 -2.44
N ASP A 48 -5.89 -5.82 -2.14
CA ASP A 48 -6.64 -7.07 -1.95
C ASP A 48 -7.54 -6.97 -0.71
N LEU A 49 -7.04 -6.39 0.39
CA LEU A 49 -7.84 -6.10 1.58
C LEU A 49 -8.97 -5.10 1.29
N GLU A 50 -8.66 -3.97 0.64
CA GLU A 50 -9.68 -2.99 0.26
C GLU A 50 -10.78 -3.62 -0.60
N LYS A 51 -10.43 -4.52 -1.52
CA LYS A 51 -11.41 -5.24 -2.32
C LYS A 51 -12.22 -6.25 -1.50
N ALA A 52 -11.60 -6.93 -0.54
CA ALA A 52 -12.28 -7.88 0.35
C ALA A 52 -13.27 -7.19 1.28
N GLU A 53 -12.96 -5.99 1.76
CA GLU A 53 -13.79 -5.15 2.64
C GLU A 53 -14.77 -4.24 1.86
N GLY A 54 -14.98 -4.51 0.56
CA GLY A 54 -15.95 -3.76 -0.25
C GLY A 54 -15.59 -2.29 -0.52
N VAL A 55 -14.33 -1.89 -0.29
CA VAL A 55 -13.88 -0.50 -0.45
C VAL A 55 -13.81 -0.12 -1.93
N VAL A 56 -14.62 0.86 -2.32
CA VAL A 56 -14.65 1.44 -3.67
C VAL A 56 -13.93 2.77 -3.70
N LYS A 57 -13.03 2.95 -4.67
CA LYS A 57 -12.34 4.22 -4.90
C LYS A 57 -12.80 4.86 -6.20
N LYS A 58 -13.19 6.14 -6.13
CA LYS A 58 -13.56 6.94 -7.29
C LYS A 58 -12.68 8.18 -7.37
N LEU A 59 -12.15 8.47 -8.55
CA LEU A 59 -11.48 9.73 -8.83
C LEU A 59 -12.54 10.78 -9.13
N LEU A 60 -12.54 11.86 -8.35
CA LEU A 60 -13.44 12.99 -8.56
C LEU A 60 -12.88 13.95 -9.62
N PRO A 61 -13.73 14.75 -10.29
CA PRO A 61 -13.31 15.70 -11.33
C PRO A 61 -12.27 16.74 -10.88
N ASN A 62 -12.18 16.98 -9.57
CA ASN A 62 -11.22 17.90 -8.95
C ASN A 62 -9.89 17.22 -8.55
N GLY A 63 -9.65 15.99 -9.03
CA GLY A 63 -8.44 15.23 -8.75
C GLY A 63 -8.41 14.55 -7.37
N ARG A 64 -9.44 14.71 -6.54
CA ARG A 64 -9.53 14.05 -5.22
C ARG A 64 -9.96 12.60 -5.34
N LEU A 65 -9.56 11.79 -4.37
CA LEU A 65 -10.01 10.41 -4.22
C LEU A 65 -11.17 10.36 -3.23
N GLU A 66 -12.31 9.87 -3.72
CA GLU A 66 -13.41 9.40 -2.90
C GLU A 66 -13.19 7.93 -2.60
N ILE A 67 -13.24 7.56 -1.32
CA ILE A 67 -13.14 6.18 -0.86
C ILE A 67 -14.42 5.91 -0.08
N THR A 68 -15.15 4.89 -0.49
CA THR A 68 -16.40 4.44 0.13
C THR A 68 -16.20 3.01 0.62
N ASP A 69 -16.51 2.72 1.87
CA ASP A 69 -16.52 1.35 2.40
C ASP A 69 -17.90 0.68 2.21
N GLU A 70 -18.00 -0.59 2.61
CA GLU A 70 -19.25 -1.37 2.52
C GLU A 70 -20.38 -0.80 3.38
N ASP A 71 -20.06 -0.20 4.53
CA ASP A 71 -20.99 0.47 5.44
C ASP A 71 -21.49 1.83 4.90
N GLY A 72 -20.95 2.29 3.77
CA GLY A 72 -21.29 3.56 3.14
C GLY A 72 -20.58 4.77 3.75
N ASN A 73 -19.59 4.58 4.63
CA ASN A 73 -18.73 5.67 5.10
C ASN A 73 -17.87 6.16 3.94
N ARG A 74 -17.80 7.48 3.80
CA ARG A 74 -17.09 8.15 2.70
C ARG A 74 -16.00 9.03 3.26
N ILE A 75 -14.80 8.86 2.75
CA ILE A 75 -13.68 9.77 2.98
C ILE A 75 -13.24 10.38 1.65
N ILE A 76 -13.03 11.70 1.66
CA ILE A 76 -12.48 12.43 0.51
C ILE A 76 -11.09 12.89 0.90
N ARG A 77 -10.08 12.47 0.13
CA ARG A 77 -8.69 12.85 0.34
C ARG A 77 -8.05 13.41 -0.92
N LEU A 78 -7.00 14.21 -0.71
CA LEU A 78 -6.11 14.61 -1.80
C LEU A 78 -5.44 13.37 -2.41
N PRO A 79 -5.15 13.39 -3.73
CA PRO A 79 -4.56 12.26 -4.44
C PRO A 79 -3.23 11.80 -3.83
#